data_AF-A0A3M7GDC9-F1
#
_entry.id   AF-A0A3M7GDC9-F1
#
_cell.length_a   1.000
_cell.length_b   1.000
_cell.length_c   1.000
_cell.angle_alpha   90.00
_cell.angle_beta   90.00
_cell.angle_gamma   90.00
#
_symmetry.space_group_name_H-M   'P 1'
#
loop_
_entity.id
_entity.type
_entity.pdbx_description
1 polymer ?
#
loop_
_entity_poly.entity_id
_entity_poly.type
_entity_poly.pdbx_seq_one_letter_code
_entity_poly.pdbx_strand_id
1 'polypeptide(L)'
;MISGLKSHCFRIRVLTMVHLASAAAIAALLTTSKAASSHCCRELAKAGLEGKISYPDDEAYKQRIGSYFSKAAQIPPHCVLQPHDSNDVSTAVKALVAAQPEPCQFAVRSGGHNSIPGASSISDGVNIDLGLMNSTTYHPGNDTATVQPGALWGSVYSTLDKLGVMVVGGRSSSVGTGGLVLGGGNSFYAARKGLVCDNVAQFEVVLGNGEIVHANKQDHSDLFQVLKGGGNNFGIVTAMDLKTFEGGPLWGGNVVYSQSAAPEILSEFVQFADKLVEDPYASLITLDAFLPDMGEPMVAHELWLAVVQRLKTEAKGPWESYHLYQPMPPTFGKEAITHGGNVLGLERFDETLILYEPYLSWTYAEQDDLFNGQAKWLRDELSAFAKSIGADNEYIYLDYADADQDPLGSYGEENVRKMKAAAKKYDPKGVFQKLQPGGFKLSKNQMNEDTTTYETESGPLVR
;
A
#
# COMPACT_ATOMS: atom_id res chain seq x y z
N MET A 1 -40.84 -21.64 21.25
CA MET A 1 -40.41 -20.74 22.33
C MET A 1 -39.18 -20.01 21.84
N ILE A 2 -39.40 -18.81 21.31
CA ILE A 2 -38.38 -17.93 20.74
C ILE A 2 -38.21 -16.80 21.76
N SER A 3 -37.05 -16.71 22.39
CA SER A 3 -36.63 -15.51 23.13
C SER A 3 -35.14 -15.65 23.49
N GLY A 4 -34.28 -14.84 22.87
CA GLY A 4 -32.93 -14.61 23.41
C GLY A 4 -31.74 -14.63 22.44
N LEU A 5 -31.82 -14.00 21.26
CA LEU A 5 -30.60 -13.45 20.64
C LEU A 5 -30.77 -11.93 20.54
N LYS A 6 -29.95 -11.19 21.29
CA LYS A 6 -29.78 -9.76 21.13
C LYS A 6 -28.93 -9.53 19.87
N SER A 7 -29.50 -8.79 18.92
CA SER A 7 -28.88 -8.33 17.68
C SER A 7 -27.55 -7.62 17.97
N HIS A 8 -26.43 -8.20 17.52
CA HIS A 8 -25.15 -7.51 17.39
C HIS A 8 -24.88 -7.38 15.89
N CYS A 9 -24.78 -6.14 15.43
CA CYS A 9 -24.66 -5.75 14.03
C CYS A 9 -23.16 -5.55 13.75
N PHE A 10 -22.57 -6.26 12.78
CA PHE A 10 -21.13 -6.22 12.50
C PHE A 10 -20.84 -5.98 11.01
N ARG A 11 -19.79 -5.17 10.76
CA ARG A 11 -19.45 -4.52 9.50
C ARG A 11 -18.32 -5.22 8.71
N ILE A 12 -18.48 -5.51 7.40
CA ILE A 12 -17.52 -6.25 6.51
C ILE A 12 -17.20 -5.42 5.24
N ARG A 13 -15.92 -5.23 4.87
CA ARG A 13 -15.50 -4.62 3.57
C ARG A 13 -14.16 -5.14 3.00
N VAL A 14 -14.03 -5.07 1.66
CA VAL A 14 -13.28 -5.97 0.75
C VAL A 14 -12.22 -5.27 -0.15
N LEU A 15 -10.99 -5.82 -0.33
CA LEU A 15 -9.81 -5.22 -1.05
C LEU A 15 -8.75 -6.24 -1.58
N THR A 16 -8.03 -6.09 -2.72
CA THR A 16 -7.43 -7.24 -3.51
C THR A 16 -5.88 -7.25 -3.66
N MET A 17 -5.16 -8.41 -3.68
CA MET A 17 -3.74 -8.55 -4.16
C MET A 17 -3.36 -9.96 -4.74
N VAL A 18 -2.13 -10.16 -5.30
CA VAL A 18 -1.65 -11.30 -6.17
C VAL A 18 -0.13 -11.62 -6.03
N HIS A 19 0.34 -12.90 -5.96
CA HIS A 19 1.73 -13.46 -6.02
C HIS A 19 1.80 -14.52 -7.15
N LEU A 20 2.99 -14.71 -7.75
CA LEU A 20 3.31 -15.71 -8.80
C LEU A 20 4.70 -16.33 -8.57
N ALA A 21 4.89 -17.59 -8.99
CA ALA A 21 6.17 -18.29 -9.14
C ALA A 21 6.42 -18.73 -10.61
N SER A 22 7.69 -18.89 -11.00
CA SER A 22 8.25 -18.93 -12.38
C SER A 22 8.21 -20.32 -13.08
N ALA A 23 8.66 -20.61 -14.32
CA ALA A 23 9.43 -19.96 -15.38
C ALA A 23 9.23 -20.70 -16.74
N ALA A 24 9.44 -20.03 -17.89
CA ALA A 24 10.02 -20.63 -19.10
C ALA A 24 10.57 -19.54 -20.05
N ALA A 25 11.79 -19.75 -20.57
CA ALA A 25 12.50 -18.80 -21.43
C ALA A 25 12.33 -19.14 -22.91
N ILE A 26 12.13 -18.12 -23.75
CA ILE A 26 12.31 -18.18 -25.21
C ILE A 26 13.34 -17.12 -25.57
N ALA A 27 14.49 -17.55 -26.10
CA ALA A 27 15.51 -16.66 -26.65
C ALA A 27 15.17 -16.34 -28.11
N ALA A 28 14.97 -15.07 -28.42
CA ALA A 28 14.99 -14.55 -29.79
C ALA A 28 16.26 -13.70 -29.98
N LEU A 29 16.98 -13.94 -31.09
CA LEU A 29 18.12 -13.12 -31.49
C LEU A 29 17.62 -11.71 -31.86
N LEU A 30 18.11 -10.70 -31.14
CA LEU A 30 17.98 -9.30 -31.52
C LEU A 30 19.35 -8.72 -31.82
N THR A 31 19.47 -8.13 -33.00
CA THR A 31 20.63 -7.35 -33.44
C THR A 31 20.80 -6.13 -32.55
N THR A 32 22.00 -5.97 -31.99
CA THR A 32 22.36 -4.92 -31.03
C THR A 32 22.46 -3.55 -31.70
N SER A 33 21.36 -2.79 -31.66
CA SER A 33 21.45 -1.33 -31.69
C SER A 33 21.28 -0.86 -30.26
N LYS A 34 22.31 -0.22 -29.69
CA LYS A 34 22.23 0.47 -28.40
C LYS A 34 21.02 1.40 -28.48
N ALA A 35 19.91 1.04 -27.84
CA ALA A 35 18.67 1.80 -27.94
C ALA A 35 19.01 3.26 -27.64
N ALA A 36 18.67 4.18 -28.56
CA ALA A 36 19.02 5.58 -28.37
C ALA A 36 18.41 6.06 -27.04
N SER A 37 19.27 6.37 -26.06
CA SER A 37 18.88 6.80 -24.71
C SER A 37 17.80 7.88 -24.82
N SER A 38 16.66 7.72 -24.16
CA SER A 38 15.54 8.66 -24.25
C SER A 38 15.97 10.06 -23.81
N HIS A 39 15.22 11.10 -24.21
CA HIS A 39 15.58 12.46 -23.83
C HIS A 39 15.67 12.62 -22.31
N CYS A 40 14.74 12.01 -21.55
CA CYS A 40 14.74 12.02 -20.09
C CYS A 40 15.98 11.38 -19.46
N CYS A 41 16.40 10.22 -19.98
CA CYS A 41 17.62 9.56 -19.50
C CYS A 41 18.87 10.40 -19.79
N ARG A 42 18.89 11.10 -20.93
CA ARG A 42 19.98 12.05 -21.25
C ARG A 42 19.98 13.29 -20.35
N GLU A 43 18.83 13.82 -19.97
CA GLU A 43 18.76 14.95 -19.02
C GLU A 43 19.30 14.56 -17.64
N LEU A 44 19.02 13.33 -17.17
CA LEU A 44 19.64 12.80 -15.95
C LEU A 44 21.15 12.62 -16.09
N ALA A 45 21.62 12.11 -17.22
CA ALA A 45 23.06 11.97 -17.48
C ALA A 45 23.76 13.34 -17.47
N LYS A 46 23.19 14.36 -18.13
CA LYS A 46 23.69 15.74 -18.12
C LYS A 46 23.70 16.36 -16.72
N ALA A 47 22.78 15.96 -15.86
CA ALA A 47 22.73 16.37 -14.45
C ALA A 47 23.79 15.66 -13.57
N GLY A 48 24.67 14.83 -14.15
CA GLY A 48 25.75 14.15 -13.43
C GLY A 48 25.37 12.78 -12.88
N LEU A 49 24.23 12.22 -13.30
CA LEU A 49 23.75 10.91 -12.82
C LEU A 49 24.05 9.75 -13.77
N GLU A 50 24.85 9.96 -14.81
CA GLU A 50 25.12 8.95 -15.86
C GLU A 50 25.55 7.59 -15.31
N GLY A 51 26.47 7.56 -14.33
CA GLY A 51 26.96 6.33 -13.70
C GLY A 51 25.95 5.61 -12.78
N LYS A 52 24.73 6.15 -12.65
CA LYS A 52 23.65 5.62 -11.81
C LYS A 52 22.44 5.17 -12.62
N ILE A 53 22.54 5.21 -13.95
CA ILE A 53 21.47 4.86 -14.89
C ILE A 53 21.80 3.52 -15.55
N SER A 54 20.81 2.64 -15.61
CA SER A 54 20.86 1.40 -16.40
C SER A 54 19.78 1.39 -17.48
N TYR A 55 20.08 0.70 -18.58
CA TYR A 55 19.30 0.64 -19.81
C TYR A 55 18.89 -0.81 -20.14
N PRO A 56 17.92 -1.05 -21.05
CA PRO A 56 17.38 -2.38 -21.32
C PRO A 56 18.39 -3.50 -21.61
N ASP A 57 19.52 -3.15 -22.23
CA ASP A 57 20.57 -4.12 -22.55
C ASP A 57 21.41 -4.52 -21.32
N ASP A 58 21.42 -3.70 -20.26
CA ASP A 58 22.20 -3.91 -19.05
C ASP A 58 21.60 -4.98 -18.14
N GLU A 59 22.46 -5.83 -17.56
CA GLU A 59 22.01 -6.85 -16.61
C GLU A 59 21.41 -6.25 -15.33
N ALA A 60 21.93 -5.10 -14.87
CA ALA A 60 21.36 -4.39 -13.73
C ALA A 60 19.88 -4.00 -13.99
N TYR A 61 19.58 -3.46 -15.17
CA TYR A 61 18.22 -3.13 -15.58
C TYR A 61 17.33 -4.38 -15.56
N LYS A 62 17.75 -5.46 -16.23
CA LYS A 62 16.97 -6.71 -16.31
C LYS A 62 16.69 -7.30 -14.94
N GLN A 63 17.66 -7.25 -14.01
CA GLN A 63 17.47 -7.69 -12.62
C GLN A 63 16.43 -6.84 -11.89
N ARG A 64 16.48 -5.51 -12.04
CA ARG A 64 15.49 -4.62 -11.42
C ARG A 64 14.10 -4.85 -11.98
N ILE A 65 13.94 -4.93 -13.31
CA ILE A 65 12.65 -5.22 -13.93
C ILE A 65 12.16 -6.63 -13.59
N GLY A 66 13.02 -7.64 -13.54
CA GLY A 66 12.64 -9.00 -13.16
C GLY A 66 12.20 -9.16 -11.69
N SER A 67 12.46 -8.16 -10.84
CA SER A 67 12.22 -8.22 -9.40
C SER A 67 10.86 -7.63 -8.95
N TYR A 68 9.98 -7.24 -9.86
CA TYR A 68 8.62 -6.84 -9.47
C TYR A 68 7.87 -8.02 -8.87
N PHE A 69 7.08 -7.70 -7.86
CA PHE A 69 6.26 -8.68 -7.18
C PHE A 69 5.14 -9.22 -8.09
N SER A 70 4.42 -8.32 -8.76
CA SER A 70 3.38 -8.65 -9.74
C SER A 70 3.90 -8.52 -11.17
N LYS A 71 3.53 -9.49 -12.02
CA LYS A 71 3.83 -9.42 -13.46
C LYS A 71 3.07 -8.31 -14.17
N ALA A 72 1.83 -8.01 -13.75
CA ALA A 72 1.05 -6.90 -14.31
C ALA A 72 1.74 -5.54 -14.06
N ALA A 73 2.41 -5.39 -12.92
CA ALA A 73 3.17 -4.18 -12.59
C ALA A 73 4.55 -4.09 -13.26
N GLN A 74 5.02 -5.16 -13.92
CA GLN A 74 6.36 -5.26 -14.51
C GLN A 74 6.45 -4.51 -15.86
N ILE A 75 6.30 -3.19 -15.85
CA ILE A 75 6.38 -2.33 -17.03
C ILE A 75 7.82 -1.85 -17.24
N PRO A 76 8.46 -2.12 -18.40
CA PRO A 76 9.82 -1.66 -18.69
C PRO A 76 9.87 -0.14 -18.98
N PRO A 77 10.63 0.67 -18.20
CA PRO A 77 10.87 2.09 -18.48
C PRO A 77 11.98 2.28 -19.53
N HIS A 78 12.20 3.51 -20.02
CA HIS A 78 13.33 3.80 -20.90
C HIS A 78 14.68 3.57 -20.22
N CYS A 79 14.79 3.91 -18.94
CA CYS A 79 15.94 3.62 -18.09
C CYS A 79 15.52 3.56 -16.62
N VAL A 80 16.39 2.95 -15.82
CA VAL A 80 16.27 2.90 -14.36
C VAL A 80 17.39 3.74 -13.77
N LEU A 81 17.04 4.77 -13.00
CA LEU A 81 17.97 5.51 -12.16
C LEU A 81 17.99 4.87 -10.76
N GLN A 82 19.17 4.52 -10.26
CA GLN A 82 19.36 4.00 -8.90
C GLN A 82 20.16 5.01 -8.06
N PRO A 83 19.49 5.97 -7.39
CA PRO A 83 20.15 6.93 -6.50
C PRO A 83 20.76 6.25 -5.27
N HIS A 84 21.80 6.85 -4.70
CA HIS A 84 22.46 6.37 -3.48
C HIS A 84 22.06 7.17 -2.23
N ASP A 85 21.60 8.42 -2.40
CA ASP A 85 21.24 9.33 -1.32
C ASP A 85 20.16 10.34 -1.75
N SER A 86 19.76 11.20 -0.82
CA SER A 86 18.74 12.24 -1.06
C SER A 86 19.19 13.34 -2.02
N ASN A 87 20.49 13.58 -2.17
CA ASN A 87 21.02 14.55 -3.14
C ASN A 87 20.88 14.05 -4.57
N ASP A 88 21.09 12.75 -4.81
CA ASP A 88 20.82 12.13 -6.11
C ASP A 88 19.35 12.25 -6.49
N VAL A 89 18.45 11.97 -5.55
CA VAL A 89 17.00 12.08 -5.77
C VAL A 89 16.61 13.54 -6.06
N SER A 90 17.13 14.50 -5.27
CA SER A 90 16.93 15.94 -5.50
C SER A 90 17.42 16.38 -6.89
N THR A 91 18.61 15.93 -7.29
CA THR A 91 19.19 16.21 -8.61
C THR A 91 18.32 15.64 -9.72
N ALA A 92 17.84 14.40 -9.56
CA ALA A 92 16.97 13.74 -10.52
C ALA A 92 15.64 14.47 -10.68
N VAL A 93 14.96 14.81 -9.58
CA VAL A 93 13.68 15.53 -9.62
C VAL A 93 13.85 16.88 -10.33
N LYS A 94 14.90 17.65 -9.99
CA LYS A 94 15.18 18.93 -10.65
C LYS A 94 15.42 18.77 -12.15
N ALA A 95 16.21 17.78 -12.55
CA ALA A 95 16.52 17.53 -13.96
C ALA A 95 15.27 17.13 -14.76
N LEU A 96 14.44 16.24 -14.21
CA LEU A 96 13.22 15.78 -14.89
C LEU A 96 12.16 16.89 -14.99
N VAL A 97 12.04 17.72 -13.96
CA VAL A 97 11.11 18.88 -13.95
C VAL A 97 11.57 19.98 -14.92
N ALA A 98 12.88 20.21 -15.03
CA ALA A 98 13.44 21.24 -15.90
C ALA A 98 13.69 20.79 -17.35
N ALA A 99 13.49 19.50 -17.64
CA ALA A 99 13.73 18.92 -18.97
C ALA A 99 13.00 19.68 -20.09
N GLN A 100 13.62 19.69 -21.27
CA GLN A 100 13.12 20.34 -22.48
C GLN A 100 13.15 19.35 -23.66
N PRO A 101 12.20 19.41 -24.62
CA PRO A 101 11.16 20.44 -24.77
C PRO A 101 10.00 20.33 -23.75
N GLU A 102 9.89 19.21 -23.04
CA GLU A 102 8.86 18.97 -22.05
C GLU A 102 9.43 18.29 -20.79
N PRO A 103 8.80 18.49 -19.61
CA PRO A 103 9.17 17.77 -18.40
C PRO A 103 8.99 16.26 -18.55
N CYS A 104 9.84 15.51 -17.88
CA CYS A 104 9.89 14.07 -17.97
C CYS A 104 8.98 13.38 -16.95
N GLN A 105 8.23 12.39 -17.41
CA GLN A 105 7.49 11.51 -16.52
C GLN A 105 8.40 10.47 -15.87
N PHE A 106 8.07 10.13 -14.63
CA PHE A 106 8.78 9.12 -13.85
C PHE A 106 7.84 8.28 -12.99
N ALA A 107 8.31 7.11 -12.58
CA ALA A 107 7.76 6.34 -11.47
C ALA A 107 8.79 6.24 -10.35
N VAL A 108 8.32 5.99 -9.13
CA VAL A 108 9.18 5.78 -7.96
C VAL A 108 8.98 4.36 -7.47
N ARG A 109 10.09 3.63 -7.33
CA ARG A 109 10.09 2.26 -6.84
C ARG A 109 10.88 2.16 -5.53
N SER A 110 10.22 1.55 -4.54
CA SER A 110 10.83 0.99 -3.32
C SER A 110 11.04 -0.52 -3.51
N GLY A 111 10.27 -1.38 -2.83
CA GLY A 111 10.33 -2.84 -2.99
C GLY A 111 9.70 -3.38 -4.28
N GLY A 112 8.82 -2.61 -4.94
CA GLY A 112 8.10 -3.06 -6.14
C GLY A 112 6.98 -4.07 -5.86
N HIS A 113 6.33 -3.93 -4.69
CA HIS A 113 5.24 -4.80 -4.21
C HIS A 113 3.83 -4.33 -4.61
N ASN A 114 3.71 -3.17 -5.27
CA ASN A 114 2.40 -2.71 -5.75
C ASN A 114 2.02 -3.49 -7.02
N SER A 115 0.81 -4.07 -7.05
CA SER A 115 0.31 -4.89 -8.16
C SER A 115 -0.28 -4.06 -9.32
N ILE A 116 -0.56 -2.78 -9.10
CA ILE A 116 -1.21 -1.90 -10.09
C ILE A 116 -0.20 -1.50 -11.17
N PRO A 117 -0.48 -1.79 -12.46
CA PRO A 117 0.31 -1.30 -13.58
C PRO A 117 0.49 0.23 -13.52
N GLY A 118 1.73 0.70 -13.66
CA GLY A 118 2.04 2.13 -13.67
C GLY A 118 2.22 2.78 -12.29
N ALA A 119 1.90 2.10 -11.17
CA ALA A 119 1.99 2.70 -9.84
C ALA A 119 3.42 2.87 -9.33
N SER A 120 4.26 1.85 -9.52
CA SER A 120 5.70 1.87 -9.18
C SER A 120 6.60 1.60 -10.39
N SER A 121 6.00 1.50 -11.56
CA SER A 121 6.64 1.31 -12.87
C SER A 121 6.05 2.31 -13.86
N ILE A 122 6.69 2.49 -15.02
CA ILE A 122 6.21 3.44 -16.03
C ILE A 122 6.68 2.98 -17.41
N SER A 123 5.83 3.17 -18.42
CA SER A 123 6.21 3.06 -19.82
C SER A 123 6.67 4.43 -20.33
N ASP A 124 7.63 4.48 -21.25
CA ASP A 124 8.10 5.72 -21.88
C ASP A 124 8.60 6.81 -20.91
N GLY A 125 9.03 6.42 -19.71
CA GLY A 125 9.53 7.32 -18.67
C GLY A 125 10.80 6.81 -17.99
N VAL A 126 11.18 7.47 -16.89
CA VAL A 126 12.27 7.04 -16.00
C VAL A 126 11.71 6.33 -14.78
N ASN A 127 12.30 5.23 -14.38
CA ASN A 127 12.02 4.67 -13.05
C ASN A 127 13.11 5.08 -12.06
N ILE A 128 12.74 5.84 -11.03
CA ILE A 128 13.60 6.18 -9.89
C ILE A 128 13.48 5.04 -8.88
N ASP A 129 14.45 4.13 -8.92
CA ASP A 129 14.48 2.91 -8.11
C ASP A 129 15.38 3.11 -6.90
N LEU A 130 14.75 3.29 -5.74
CA LEU A 130 15.40 3.57 -4.46
C LEU A 130 16.11 2.34 -3.87
N GLY A 131 16.17 1.19 -4.56
CA GLY A 131 16.67 -0.08 -4.04
C GLY A 131 18.13 -0.09 -3.58
N LEU A 132 18.95 0.92 -3.94
CA LEU A 132 20.30 1.11 -3.40
C LEU A 132 20.33 1.97 -2.11
N MET A 133 19.24 2.68 -1.82
CA MET A 133 19.00 3.34 -0.53
C MET A 133 18.30 2.34 0.39
N ASN A 134 19.04 1.34 0.88
CA ASN A 134 18.47 0.18 1.57
C ASN A 134 19.08 -0.11 2.96
N SER A 135 19.81 0.85 3.54
CA SER A 135 20.42 0.69 4.86
C SER A 135 19.41 0.80 6.02
N THR A 136 19.81 0.25 7.16
CA THR A 136 19.14 0.40 8.46
C THR A 136 20.20 0.72 9.51
N THR A 137 20.06 1.85 10.19
CA THR A 137 21.00 2.31 11.22
C THR A 137 20.27 2.53 12.53
N TYR A 138 20.68 1.83 13.59
CA TYR A 138 20.11 1.98 14.93
C TYR A 138 20.79 3.13 15.69
N HIS A 139 19.99 3.96 16.37
CA HIS A 139 20.41 5.11 17.16
C HIS A 139 19.97 4.92 18.62
N PRO A 140 20.82 4.34 19.48
CA PRO A 140 20.47 4.10 20.88
C PRO A 140 20.28 5.38 21.72
N GLY A 141 20.73 6.53 21.21
CA GLY A 141 20.61 7.80 21.93
C GLY A 141 19.20 8.42 21.93
N ASN A 142 18.32 7.99 21.04
CA ASN A 142 16.95 8.51 20.92
C ASN A 142 15.90 7.42 20.63
N ASP A 143 16.26 6.14 20.84
CA ASP A 143 15.41 4.97 20.60
C ASP A 143 14.80 4.93 19.19
N THR A 144 15.58 5.29 18.17
CA THR A 144 15.14 5.22 16.76
C THR A 144 16.05 4.36 15.89
N ALA A 145 15.54 3.94 14.74
CA ALA A 145 16.33 3.37 13.66
C ALA A 145 16.01 4.12 12.36
N THR A 146 17.03 4.70 11.73
CA THR A 146 16.89 5.26 10.38
C THR A 146 16.84 4.12 9.37
N VAL A 147 15.73 4.01 8.67
CA VAL A 147 15.49 3.04 7.60
C VAL A 147 15.36 3.79 6.28
N GLN A 148 16.19 3.42 5.30
CA GLN A 148 16.09 3.97 3.96
C GLN A 148 14.96 3.27 3.16
N PRO A 149 14.28 4.00 2.25
CA PRO A 149 13.02 3.58 1.63
C PRO A 149 13.15 2.37 0.70
N GLY A 150 14.34 2.06 0.20
CA GLY A 150 14.62 0.90 -0.64
C GLY A 150 14.88 -0.39 0.14
N ALA A 151 14.95 -0.32 1.47
CA ALA A 151 15.11 -1.51 2.31
C ALA A 151 13.88 -2.43 2.20
N LEU A 152 14.10 -3.74 2.33
CA LEU A 152 13.03 -4.73 2.50
C LEU A 152 12.90 -5.08 3.97
N TRP A 153 11.70 -5.38 4.45
CA TRP A 153 11.47 -5.62 5.89
C TRP A 153 12.35 -6.74 6.47
N GLY A 154 12.65 -7.79 5.69
CA GLY A 154 13.55 -8.86 6.12
C GLY A 154 14.95 -8.37 6.47
N SER A 155 15.51 -7.41 5.70
CA SER A 155 16.85 -6.87 5.99
C SER A 155 16.85 -5.90 7.17
N VAL A 156 15.76 -5.16 7.37
CA VAL A 156 15.56 -4.30 8.55
C VAL A 156 15.58 -5.16 9.82
N TYR A 157 14.76 -6.21 9.87
CA TYR A 157 14.69 -7.11 11.03
C TYR A 157 16.02 -7.82 11.28
N SER A 158 16.65 -8.34 10.23
CA SER A 158 17.96 -9.02 10.34
C SER A 158 19.07 -8.11 10.88
N THR A 159 18.91 -6.79 10.75
CA THR A 159 19.86 -5.80 11.28
C THR A 159 19.57 -5.50 12.74
N LEU A 160 18.31 -5.22 13.08
CA LEU A 160 17.91 -4.78 14.41
C LEU A 160 17.87 -5.92 15.45
N ASP A 161 17.47 -7.13 15.04
CA ASP A 161 17.39 -8.29 15.92
C ASP A 161 18.74 -8.64 16.57
N LYS A 162 19.84 -8.48 15.81
CA LYS A 162 21.22 -8.66 16.31
C LYS A 162 21.60 -7.68 17.42
N LEU A 163 20.88 -6.56 17.51
CA LEU A 163 21.08 -5.50 18.50
C LEU A 163 20.07 -5.60 19.66
N GLY A 164 19.21 -6.62 19.66
CA GLY A 164 18.18 -6.82 20.68
C GLY A 164 17.03 -5.80 20.61
N VAL A 165 16.86 -5.11 19.48
CA VAL A 165 15.80 -4.12 19.28
C VAL A 165 14.96 -4.44 18.05
N MET A 166 13.77 -3.86 17.99
CA MET A 166 12.82 -4.07 16.91
C MET A 166 12.07 -2.77 16.57
N VAL A 167 11.45 -2.73 15.39
CA VAL A 167 10.54 -1.67 14.95
C VAL A 167 9.19 -2.27 14.58
N VAL A 168 8.14 -1.45 14.59
CA VAL A 168 6.85 -1.85 14.02
C VAL A 168 7.03 -1.84 12.51
N GLY A 169 6.95 -3.00 11.87
CA GLY A 169 7.19 -3.16 10.44
C GLY A 169 6.21 -4.11 9.74
N GLY A 170 6.35 -4.22 8.42
CA GLY A 170 5.53 -5.07 7.57
C GLY A 170 5.71 -6.57 7.84
N ARG A 171 4.63 -7.34 7.65
CA ARG A 171 4.58 -8.77 7.99
C ARG A 171 5.31 -9.68 6.99
N SER A 172 5.40 -9.27 5.71
CA SER A 172 6.13 -10.00 4.67
C SER A 172 7.54 -9.43 4.49
N SER A 173 8.54 -10.31 4.55
CA SER A 173 9.96 -9.93 4.53
C SER A 173 10.43 -9.31 3.20
N SER A 174 9.74 -9.61 2.10
CA SER A 174 10.06 -9.11 0.76
C SER A 174 9.44 -7.75 0.43
N VAL A 175 8.56 -7.23 1.29
CA VAL A 175 7.89 -5.95 1.07
C VAL A 175 8.87 -4.80 1.32
N GLY A 176 8.83 -3.79 0.44
CA GLY A 176 9.64 -2.57 0.58
C GLY A 176 9.10 -1.65 1.67
N THR A 177 10.02 -1.05 2.42
CA THR A 177 9.70 -0.19 3.57
C THR A 177 8.99 1.10 3.16
N GLY A 178 9.49 1.82 2.16
CA GLY A 178 8.97 3.13 1.78
C GLY A 178 7.49 3.11 1.39
N GLY A 179 7.10 2.20 0.50
CA GLY A 179 5.70 2.07 0.07
C GLY A 179 4.76 1.72 1.23
N LEU A 180 5.12 0.69 2.00
CA LEU A 180 4.30 0.19 3.11
C LEU A 180 4.13 1.23 4.23
N VAL A 181 5.19 1.96 4.58
CA VAL A 181 5.11 3.02 5.58
C VAL A 181 4.18 4.15 5.10
N LEU A 182 4.29 4.55 3.83
CA LEU A 182 3.49 5.64 3.27
C LEU A 182 2.01 5.30 3.05
N GLY A 183 1.66 4.01 2.97
CA GLY A 183 0.28 3.53 2.89
C GLY A 183 -0.37 3.17 4.22
N GLY A 184 0.39 3.22 5.31
CA GLY A 184 -0.06 2.91 6.67
C GLY A 184 0.76 1.78 7.26
N GLY A 185 0.72 0.62 6.60
CA GLY A 185 1.50 -0.56 6.95
C GLY A 185 0.96 -1.36 8.13
N ASN A 186 0.31 -2.49 7.84
CA ASN A 186 -0.15 -3.42 8.87
C ASN A 186 1.01 -4.30 9.40
N SER A 187 1.00 -4.55 10.70
CA SER A 187 2.09 -5.21 11.45
C SER A 187 1.56 -6.26 12.41
N PHE A 188 2.39 -7.25 12.75
CA PHE A 188 2.10 -8.17 13.87
C PHE A 188 1.99 -7.45 15.22
N TYR A 189 2.54 -6.24 15.34
CA TYR A 189 2.48 -5.43 16.54
C TYR A 189 1.34 -4.41 16.55
N ALA A 190 0.50 -4.38 15.51
CA ALA A 190 -0.37 -3.24 15.26
C ALA A 190 -1.44 -3.05 16.35
N ALA A 191 -1.97 -4.14 16.92
CA ALA A 191 -2.93 -4.06 18.03
C ALA A 191 -2.37 -3.31 19.25
N ARG A 192 -1.07 -3.45 19.52
CA ARG A 192 -0.35 -2.83 20.64
C ARG A 192 0.25 -1.46 20.34
N LYS A 193 0.69 -1.24 19.09
CA LYS A 193 1.56 -0.11 18.73
C LYS A 193 1.06 0.74 17.56
N GLY A 194 -0.12 0.43 17.02
CA GLY A 194 -0.64 1.08 15.82
C GLY A 194 0.05 0.60 14.55
N LEU A 195 -0.28 1.23 13.44
CA LEU A 195 0.29 0.90 12.14
C LEU A 195 1.75 1.32 12.06
N VAL A 196 2.47 0.82 11.06
CA VAL A 196 3.88 1.15 10.84
C VAL A 196 4.09 2.66 10.72
N CYS A 197 3.21 3.35 9.99
CA CYS A 197 3.27 4.80 9.79
C CYS A 197 3.15 5.59 11.11
N ASP A 198 2.41 5.08 12.09
CA ASP A 198 2.24 5.73 13.39
C ASP A 198 3.57 5.76 14.16
N ASN A 199 4.44 4.79 13.91
CA ASN A 199 5.72 4.63 14.59
C ASN A 199 6.87 5.41 13.94
N VAL A 200 6.61 6.19 12.89
CA VAL A 200 7.60 7.10 12.32
C VAL A 200 7.75 8.33 13.22
N ALA A 201 8.97 8.61 13.63
CA ALA A 201 9.37 9.83 14.35
C ALA A 201 9.69 10.98 13.38
N GLN A 202 10.29 10.68 12.23
CA GLN A 202 10.67 11.68 11.23
C GLN A 202 10.76 11.08 9.82
N PHE A 203 10.40 11.88 8.82
CA PHE A 203 10.67 11.64 7.41
C PHE A 203 11.71 12.63 6.89
N GLU A 204 12.66 12.17 6.07
CA GLU A 204 13.41 13.00 5.13
C GLU A 204 12.73 12.90 3.75
N VAL A 205 12.44 14.03 3.12
CA VAL A 205 11.61 14.09 1.91
C VAL A 205 12.22 15.03 0.87
N VAL A 206 12.32 14.55 -0.37
CA VAL A 206 12.64 15.37 -1.54
C VAL A 206 11.33 15.87 -2.18
N LEU A 207 11.12 17.18 -2.18
CA LEU A 207 9.93 17.83 -2.73
C LEU A 207 10.02 18.01 -4.26
N GLY A 208 8.93 18.46 -4.90
CA GLY A 208 8.84 18.61 -6.36
C GLY A 208 9.78 19.68 -6.94
N ASN A 209 10.25 20.63 -6.12
CA ASN A 209 11.31 21.59 -6.46
C ASN A 209 12.73 21.03 -6.23
N GLY A 210 12.85 19.80 -5.70
CA GLY A 210 14.08 19.15 -5.28
C GLY A 210 14.69 19.70 -3.98
N GLU A 211 13.93 20.43 -3.17
CA GLU A 211 14.31 20.74 -1.79
C GLU A 211 14.23 19.48 -0.93
N ILE A 212 15.18 19.33 -0.01
CA ILE A 212 15.20 18.23 0.97
C ILE A 212 14.72 18.81 2.29
N VAL A 213 13.59 18.31 2.80
CA VAL A 213 12.98 18.76 4.05
C VAL A 213 12.86 17.61 5.04
N HIS A 214 12.80 17.94 6.32
CA HIS A 214 12.50 16.99 7.38
C HIS A 214 11.10 17.27 7.92
N ALA A 215 10.29 16.23 8.01
CA ALA A 215 8.92 16.32 8.52
C ALA A 215 8.78 15.44 9.76
N ASN A 216 8.39 16.05 10.87
CA ASN A 216 8.16 15.41 12.16
C ASN A 216 6.99 16.09 12.88
N LYS A 217 6.75 15.75 14.15
CA LYS A 217 5.61 16.29 14.91
C LYS A 217 5.71 17.81 15.17
N GLN A 218 6.90 18.39 15.13
CA GLN A 218 7.16 19.81 15.46
C GLN A 218 7.47 20.66 14.22
N ASP A 219 8.10 20.08 13.20
CA ASP A 219 8.51 20.74 11.97
C ASP A 219 7.85 20.09 10.75
N HIS A 220 7.26 20.90 9.87
CA HIS A 220 6.41 20.44 8.77
C HIS A 220 5.37 19.38 9.20
N SER A 221 4.70 19.61 10.33
CA SER A 221 3.80 18.64 10.95
C SER A 221 2.62 18.23 10.06
N ASP A 222 2.16 19.13 9.20
CA ASP A 222 1.15 18.83 8.18
C ASP A 222 1.68 17.85 7.12
N LEU A 223 2.92 18.02 6.64
CA LEU A 223 3.57 17.05 5.75
C LEU A 223 3.76 15.69 6.44
N PHE A 224 4.20 15.71 7.71
CA PHE A 224 4.39 14.51 8.52
C PHE A 224 3.10 13.68 8.65
N GLN A 225 1.96 14.34 8.88
CA GLN A 225 0.66 13.66 8.99
C GLN A 225 0.21 13.07 7.65
N VAL A 226 0.32 13.81 6.54
CA VAL A 226 -0.20 13.34 5.25
C VAL A 226 0.67 12.25 4.62
N LEU A 227 1.96 12.16 4.97
CA LEU A 227 2.82 11.05 4.55
C LEU A 227 2.43 9.72 5.24
N LYS A 228 1.71 9.76 6.36
CA LYS A 228 1.19 8.58 7.05
C LYS A 228 -0.16 8.17 6.46
N GLY A 229 -0.13 7.52 5.30
CA GLY A 229 -1.31 7.01 4.58
C GLY A 229 -1.57 7.68 3.23
N GLY A 230 -1.00 8.85 2.95
CA GLY A 230 -1.23 9.58 1.70
C GLY A 230 -0.33 9.16 0.52
N GLY A 231 0.51 8.14 0.68
CA GLY A 231 1.40 7.66 -0.38
C GLY A 231 2.46 8.69 -0.79
N ASN A 232 2.86 8.67 -2.06
CA ASN A 232 3.91 9.55 -2.62
C ASN A 232 3.35 10.82 -3.28
N ASN A 233 2.23 11.34 -2.79
CA ASN A 233 1.55 12.50 -3.37
C ASN A 233 2.27 13.85 -3.13
N PHE A 234 3.27 13.87 -2.24
CA PHE A 234 3.86 15.10 -1.69
C PHE A 234 5.38 15.22 -1.92
N GLY A 235 6.04 14.11 -2.27
CA GLY A 235 7.50 14.01 -2.22
C GLY A 235 7.99 12.59 -2.41
N ILE A 236 9.31 12.44 -2.62
CA ILE A 236 10.02 11.16 -2.52
C ILE A 236 10.66 11.10 -1.14
N VAL A 237 10.18 10.19 -0.29
CA VAL A 237 10.81 9.92 1.01
C VAL A 237 12.14 9.21 0.79
N THR A 238 13.20 9.72 1.42
CA THR A 238 14.59 9.24 1.29
C THR A 238 15.17 8.66 2.57
N ALA A 239 14.55 8.93 3.72
CA ALA A 239 14.83 8.27 5.00
C ALA A 239 13.61 8.34 5.94
N MET A 240 13.50 7.36 6.83
CA MET A 240 12.46 7.27 7.85
C MET A 240 13.09 6.89 9.18
N ASP A 241 12.94 7.73 10.21
CA ASP A 241 13.34 7.37 11.57
C ASP A 241 12.17 6.66 12.24
N LEU A 242 12.27 5.35 12.42
CA LEU A 242 11.27 4.53 13.08
C LEU A 242 11.59 4.40 14.56
N LYS A 243 10.59 4.55 15.43
CA LYS A 243 10.73 4.25 16.86
C LYS A 243 11.04 2.78 17.07
N THR A 244 12.03 2.53 17.91
CA THR A 244 12.44 1.18 18.30
C THR A 244 11.86 0.80 19.65
N PHE A 245 11.86 -0.50 19.93
CA PHE A 245 11.52 -1.06 21.23
C PHE A 245 12.36 -2.32 21.47
N GLU A 246 12.42 -2.77 22.72
CA GLU A 246 13.09 -4.02 23.08
C GLU A 246 12.53 -5.19 22.25
N GLY A 247 13.41 -5.85 21.51
CA GLY A 247 13.08 -7.02 20.71
C GLY A 247 12.89 -8.26 21.61
N GLY A 248 12.34 -9.33 21.03
CA GLY A 248 12.15 -10.57 21.76
C GLY A 248 11.59 -11.67 20.87
N PRO A 249 11.58 -12.92 21.36
CA PRO A 249 11.02 -14.03 20.62
C PRO A 249 9.51 -13.81 20.39
N LEU A 250 9.07 -14.07 19.16
CA LEU A 250 7.66 -14.15 18.80
C LEU A 250 7.23 -15.62 18.78
N TRP A 251 6.16 -15.96 19.48
CA TRP A 251 5.50 -17.24 19.29
C TRP A 251 4.49 -17.09 18.14
N GLY A 252 4.58 -17.98 17.17
CA GLY A 252 3.72 -17.96 15.99
C GLY A 252 3.82 -19.24 15.19
N GLY A 253 2.94 -19.38 14.22
CA GLY A 253 2.87 -20.53 13.35
C GLY A 253 1.60 -20.51 12.51
N ASN A 254 1.47 -21.51 11.64
CA ASN A 254 0.27 -21.71 10.85
C ASN A 254 -0.50 -22.90 11.41
N VAL A 255 -1.81 -22.76 11.56
CA VAL A 255 -2.72 -23.87 11.82
C VAL A 255 -3.63 -24.00 10.61
N VAL A 256 -3.71 -25.21 10.06
CA VAL A 256 -4.47 -25.50 8.84
C VAL A 256 -5.60 -26.46 9.18
N TYR A 257 -6.80 -26.11 8.76
CA TYR A 257 -8.01 -26.90 8.95
C TYR A 257 -8.62 -27.27 7.59
N SER A 258 -9.49 -28.28 7.57
CA SER A 258 -10.32 -28.56 6.40
C SER A 258 -11.37 -27.48 6.20
N GLN A 259 -11.80 -27.26 4.95
CA GLN A 259 -12.83 -26.26 4.61
C GLN A 259 -14.16 -26.48 5.36
N SER A 260 -14.47 -27.72 5.75
CA SER A 260 -15.64 -28.04 6.57
C SER A 260 -15.67 -27.34 7.93
N ALA A 261 -14.54 -26.84 8.44
CA ALA A 261 -14.46 -26.09 9.69
C ALA A 261 -14.56 -24.56 9.48
N ALA A 262 -14.76 -24.09 8.24
CA ALA A 262 -14.80 -22.66 7.94
C ALA A 262 -15.86 -21.90 8.76
N PRO A 263 -17.11 -22.39 8.93
CA PRO A 263 -18.10 -21.70 9.77
C PRO A 263 -17.63 -21.51 11.23
N GLU A 264 -17.04 -22.53 11.83
CA GLU A 264 -16.53 -22.48 13.19
C GLU A 264 -15.31 -21.56 13.31
N ILE A 265 -14.36 -21.65 12.37
CA ILE A 265 -13.16 -20.81 12.36
C ILE A 265 -13.52 -19.33 12.18
N LEU A 266 -14.46 -19.02 11.28
CA LEU A 266 -14.90 -17.64 11.07
C LEU A 266 -15.66 -17.10 12.29
N SER A 267 -16.47 -17.93 12.96
CA SER A 267 -17.11 -17.58 14.24
C SER A 267 -16.08 -17.28 15.34
N GLU A 268 -15.06 -18.13 15.48
CA GLU A 268 -13.96 -17.91 16.44
C GLU A 268 -13.09 -16.71 16.07
N PHE A 269 -12.89 -16.45 14.78
CA PHE A 269 -12.22 -15.25 14.30
C PHE A 269 -12.96 -13.97 14.72
N VAL A 270 -14.29 -13.95 14.60
CA VAL A 270 -15.10 -12.81 15.08
C VAL A 270 -14.95 -12.63 16.59
N GLN A 271 -15.03 -13.71 17.36
CA GLN A 271 -14.82 -13.65 18.82
C GLN A 271 -13.41 -13.16 19.18
N PHE A 272 -12.39 -13.57 18.42
CA PHE A 272 -11.03 -13.10 18.57
C PHE A 272 -10.93 -11.60 18.27
N ALA A 273 -11.53 -11.14 17.16
CA ALA A 273 -11.51 -9.73 16.75
C ALA A 273 -12.19 -8.81 17.79
N ASP A 274 -13.29 -9.26 18.40
CA ASP A 274 -13.99 -8.54 19.47
C ASP A 274 -13.13 -8.39 20.73
N LYS A 275 -12.35 -9.42 21.05
CA LYS A 275 -11.51 -9.46 22.26
C LYS A 275 -10.07 -9.00 22.03
N LEU A 276 -9.70 -8.64 20.80
CA LEU A 276 -8.32 -8.28 20.46
C LEU A 276 -7.79 -7.09 21.29
N VAL A 277 -8.69 -6.18 21.70
CA VAL A 277 -8.33 -5.05 22.57
C VAL A 277 -7.94 -5.51 23.99
N GLU A 278 -8.40 -6.69 24.42
CA GLU A 278 -8.08 -7.31 25.71
C GLU A 278 -6.72 -8.04 25.69
N ASP A 279 -6.26 -8.48 24.51
CA ASP A 279 -4.95 -9.10 24.30
C ASP A 279 -4.14 -8.38 23.20
N PRO A 280 -3.48 -7.27 23.53
CA PRO A 280 -2.74 -6.47 22.55
C PRO A 280 -1.51 -7.18 21.98
N TYR A 281 -1.08 -8.32 22.55
CA TYR A 281 0.04 -9.10 22.03
C TYR A 281 -0.38 -10.10 20.95
N ALA A 282 -1.68 -10.35 20.81
CA ALA A 282 -2.20 -11.26 19.80
C ALA A 282 -2.24 -10.59 18.41
N SER A 283 -2.03 -11.40 17.38
CA SER A 283 -2.23 -11.04 15.98
C SER A 283 -2.68 -12.28 15.23
N LEU A 284 -3.71 -12.13 14.39
CA LEU A 284 -4.26 -13.23 13.60
C LEU A 284 -4.52 -12.77 12.16
N ILE A 285 -4.16 -13.64 11.22
CA ILE A 285 -4.56 -13.55 9.82
C ILE A 285 -5.30 -14.85 9.53
N THR A 286 -6.59 -14.77 9.23
CA THR A 286 -7.35 -15.93 8.81
C THR A 286 -7.34 -15.98 7.30
N LEU A 287 -6.75 -17.03 6.74
CA LEU A 287 -6.72 -17.29 5.31
C LEU A 287 -7.63 -18.48 5.02
N ASP A 288 -8.63 -18.25 4.20
CA ASP A 288 -9.49 -19.31 3.69
C ASP A 288 -9.20 -19.44 2.18
N ALA A 289 -8.70 -20.63 1.84
CA ALA A 289 -8.09 -20.93 0.57
C ALA A 289 -8.79 -22.13 -0.06
N PHE A 290 -9.02 -22.06 -1.37
CA PHE A 290 -9.70 -23.15 -2.06
C PHE A 290 -8.76 -24.34 -2.19
N LEU A 291 -9.13 -25.44 -1.54
CA LEU A 291 -8.65 -26.79 -1.82
C LEU A 291 -9.88 -27.62 -2.24
N PRO A 292 -9.81 -28.45 -3.29
CA PRO A 292 -11.00 -29.14 -3.81
C PRO A 292 -11.51 -30.22 -2.86
N ASP A 293 -12.52 -29.88 -2.03
CA ASP A 293 -13.72 -30.66 -1.67
C ASP A 293 -14.38 -30.12 -0.37
N MET A 294 -15.71 -29.94 -0.45
CA MET A 294 -16.74 -29.81 0.63
C MET A 294 -16.82 -28.56 1.54
N GLY A 295 -18.07 -28.06 1.68
CA GLY A 295 -18.61 -27.34 2.86
C GLY A 295 -19.22 -25.95 2.57
N GLU A 296 -20.40 -25.65 3.13
CA GLU A 296 -21.12 -24.35 2.98
C GLU A 296 -20.78 -23.34 4.09
N PRO A 297 -20.41 -22.09 3.76
CA PRO A 297 -20.18 -21.05 4.78
C PRO A 297 -20.79 -19.68 4.47
N MET A 298 -20.61 -18.75 5.41
CA MET A 298 -20.96 -17.32 5.39
C MET A 298 -20.97 -16.65 4.01
N VAL A 299 -21.82 -15.62 3.81
CA VAL A 299 -22.04 -14.93 2.52
C VAL A 299 -20.74 -14.53 1.79
N ALA A 300 -19.70 -14.08 2.50
CA ALA A 300 -18.39 -13.79 1.90
C ALA A 300 -17.71 -15.02 1.27
N HIS A 301 -17.80 -16.16 1.94
CA HIS A 301 -17.35 -17.44 1.42
C HIS A 301 -18.24 -17.96 0.30
N GLU A 302 -19.56 -17.91 0.43
CA GLU A 302 -20.49 -18.29 -0.66
C GLU A 302 -20.20 -17.52 -1.95
N LEU A 303 -20.06 -16.19 -1.86
CA LEU A 303 -19.75 -15.35 -3.01
C LEU A 303 -18.36 -15.67 -3.59
N TRP A 304 -17.39 -15.98 -2.74
CA TRP A 304 -16.07 -16.42 -3.19
C TRP A 304 -16.11 -17.80 -3.86
N LEU A 305 -16.85 -18.78 -3.33
CA LEU A 305 -17.07 -20.07 -3.98
C LEU A 305 -17.74 -19.88 -5.35
N ALA A 306 -18.66 -18.92 -5.49
CA ALA A 306 -19.26 -18.61 -6.78
C ALA A 306 -18.21 -18.12 -7.79
N VAL A 307 -17.25 -17.28 -7.38
CA VAL A 307 -16.08 -16.91 -8.20
C VAL A 307 -15.26 -18.14 -8.58
N VAL A 308 -14.90 -18.97 -7.59
CA VAL A 308 -14.12 -20.20 -7.80
C VAL A 308 -14.78 -21.13 -8.82
N GLN A 309 -16.10 -21.32 -8.75
CA GLN A 309 -16.82 -22.20 -9.68
C GLN A 309 -16.87 -21.63 -11.11
N ARG A 310 -17.02 -20.31 -11.27
CA ARG A 310 -16.92 -19.66 -12.58
C ARG A 310 -15.51 -19.80 -13.16
N LEU A 311 -14.48 -19.52 -12.37
CA LEU A 311 -13.09 -19.66 -12.80
C LEU A 311 -12.69 -21.09 -13.15
N LYS A 312 -13.19 -22.11 -12.45
CA LYS A 312 -12.99 -23.52 -12.87
C LYS A 312 -13.52 -23.82 -14.26
N THR A 313 -14.56 -23.11 -14.69
CA THR A 313 -15.20 -23.32 -15.99
C THR A 313 -14.54 -22.51 -17.09
N GLU A 314 -14.12 -21.28 -16.77
CA GLU A 314 -13.70 -20.29 -17.75
C GLU A 314 -12.17 -20.10 -17.83
N ALA A 315 -11.46 -20.28 -16.72
CA ALA A 315 -10.02 -20.02 -16.66
C ALA A 315 -9.20 -21.15 -17.29
N LYS A 316 -8.03 -20.78 -17.79
CA LYS A 316 -7.06 -21.63 -18.47
C LYS A 316 -5.72 -21.56 -17.76
N GLY A 317 -5.07 -22.72 -17.63
CA GLY A 317 -3.76 -22.81 -17.00
C GLY A 317 -3.79 -22.63 -15.47
N PRO A 318 -2.62 -22.45 -14.84
CA PRO A 318 -2.51 -22.35 -13.40
C PRO A 318 -3.08 -21.04 -12.87
N TRP A 319 -3.92 -21.17 -11.85
CA TRP A 319 -4.47 -20.07 -11.05
C TRP A 319 -4.71 -20.54 -9.62
N GLU A 320 -4.70 -19.59 -8.69
CA GLU A 320 -5.02 -19.83 -7.27
C GLU A 320 -5.97 -18.75 -6.78
N SER A 321 -6.79 -19.09 -5.79
CA SER A 321 -7.59 -18.09 -5.09
C SER A 321 -7.73 -18.41 -3.62
N TYR A 322 -7.65 -17.36 -2.81
CA TYR A 322 -7.92 -17.38 -1.38
C TYR A 322 -8.48 -16.02 -0.97
N HIS A 323 -8.92 -15.89 0.27
CA HIS A 323 -9.21 -14.60 0.86
C HIS A 323 -8.67 -14.50 2.27
N LEU A 324 -8.42 -13.27 2.73
CA LEU A 324 -7.90 -13.00 4.06
C LEU A 324 -8.91 -12.20 4.87
N TYR A 325 -8.99 -12.50 6.16
CA TYR A 325 -9.68 -11.68 7.15
C TYR A 325 -8.67 -11.21 8.17
N GLN A 326 -8.65 -9.91 8.43
CA GLN A 326 -7.68 -9.29 9.33
C GLN A 326 -8.39 -8.26 10.22
N PRO A 327 -8.30 -8.40 11.56
CA PRO A 327 -8.93 -7.45 12.46
C PRO A 327 -8.14 -6.15 12.50
N MET A 328 -8.86 -5.03 12.48
CA MET A 328 -8.35 -3.68 12.66
C MET A 328 -9.05 -3.08 13.88
N PRO A 329 -8.50 -3.28 15.08
CA PRO A 329 -9.11 -2.81 16.32
C PRO A 329 -9.07 -1.27 16.41
N PRO A 330 -9.95 -0.66 17.24
CA PRO A 330 -9.97 0.79 17.47
C PRO A 330 -8.65 1.36 18.01
N THR A 331 -7.77 0.50 18.54
CA THR A 331 -6.44 0.92 18.99
C THR A 331 -5.63 1.52 17.85
N PHE A 332 -5.88 1.17 16.58
CA PHE A 332 -5.17 1.77 15.45
C PHE A 332 -5.39 3.28 15.38
N GLY A 333 -6.66 3.73 15.50
CA GLY A 333 -6.99 5.16 15.56
C GLY A 333 -6.46 5.85 16.81
N LYS A 334 -6.47 5.17 17.96
CA LYS A 334 -5.94 5.71 19.24
C LYS A 334 -4.43 5.93 19.18
N GLU A 335 -3.69 4.97 18.62
CA GLU A 335 -2.24 5.04 18.45
C GLU A 335 -1.86 6.11 17.43
N ALA A 336 -2.64 6.27 16.35
CA ALA A 336 -2.47 7.36 15.39
C ALA A 336 -2.51 8.74 16.08
N ILE A 337 -3.54 9.02 16.88
CA ILE A 337 -3.67 10.29 17.63
C ILE A 337 -2.47 10.49 18.56
N THR A 338 -2.11 9.45 19.32
CA THR A 338 -1.00 9.49 20.28
C THR A 338 0.33 9.83 19.59
N HIS A 339 0.53 9.34 18.37
CA HIS A 339 1.76 9.46 17.61
C HIS A 339 1.81 10.61 16.60
N GLY A 340 1.02 11.65 16.84
CA GLY A 340 1.06 12.90 16.07
C GLY A 340 0.06 12.96 14.91
N GLY A 341 -0.84 11.99 14.81
CA GLY A 341 -1.88 11.89 13.79
C GLY A 341 -1.39 11.23 12.50
N ASN A 342 -2.35 10.75 11.72
CA ASN A 342 -2.18 10.28 10.35
C ASN A 342 -3.44 10.68 9.54
N VAL A 343 -3.50 10.32 8.26
CA VAL A 343 -4.67 10.66 7.41
C VAL A 343 -5.63 9.49 7.19
N LEU A 344 -5.40 8.32 7.78
CA LEU A 344 -6.19 7.12 7.49
C LEU A 344 -7.65 7.21 7.98
N GLY A 345 -7.91 8.04 8.99
CA GLY A 345 -9.28 8.28 9.48
C GLY A 345 -9.86 7.15 10.33
N LEU A 346 -9.02 6.22 10.81
CA LEU A 346 -9.44 5.07 11.61
C LEU A 346 -9.93 5.45 13.00
N GLU A 347 -9.58 6.64 13.49
CA GLU A 347 -10.07 7.20 14.76
C GLU A 347 -11.58 7.49 14.78
N ARG A 348 -12.25 7.43 13.62
CA ARG A 348 -13.70 7.57 13.51
C ARG A 348 -14.47 6.33 13.96
N PHE A 349 -13.79 5.19 14.13
CA PHE A 349 -14.41 3.90 14.40
C PHE A 349 -14.06 3.44 15.82
N ASP A 350 -15.07 3.09 16.60
CA ASP A 350 -14.93 2.57 17.97
C ASP A 350 -15.13 1.06 18.06
N GLU A 351 -15.48 0.43 16.93
CA GLU A 351 -15.57 -1.00 16.70
C GLU A 351 -14.30 -1.59 16.04
N THR A 352 -14.06 -2.89 16.22
CA THR A 352 -13.06 -3.61 15.42
C THR A 352 -13.59 -3.78 13.99
N LEU A 353 -12.86 -3.23 13.02
CA LEU A 353 -13.16 -3.46 11.60
C LEU A 353 -12.53 -4.76 11.14
N ILE A 354 -13.15 -5.42 10.15
CA ILE A 354 -12.54 -6.56 9.46
C ILE A 354 -12.12 -6.13 8.06
N LEU A 355 -10.81 -6.13 7.83
CA LEU A 355 -10.25 -6.00 6.50
C LEU A 355 -10.36 -7.36 5.80
N TYR A 356 -11.23 -7.44 4.80
CA TYR A 356 -11.35 -8.60 3.93
C TYR A 356 -10.53 -8.38 2.66
N GLU A 357 -9.77 -9.39 2.25
CA GLU A 357 -8.96 -9.31 1.04
C GLU A 357 -9.08 -10.54 0.15
N PRO A 358 -9.79 -10.49 -1.00
CA PRO A 358 -9.81 -11.57 -1.95
C PRO A 358 -8.54 -11.53 -2.79
N TYR A 359 -8.01 -12.71 -3.01
CA TYR A 359 -6.77 -12.91 -3.71
C TYR A 359 -7.01 -13.86 -4.88
N LEU A 360 -6.52 -13.44 -6.05
CA LEU A 360 -6.65 -14.17 -7.29
C LEU A 360 -5.31 -14.10 -8.00
N SER A 361 -4.68 -15.24 -8.27
CA SER A 361 -3.46 -15.30 -9.08
C SER A 361 -3.71 -16.14 -10.32
N TRP A 362 -3.10 -15.75 -11.44
CA TRP A 362 -3.20 -16.45 -12.71
C TRP A 362 -1.93 -16.21 -13.52
N THR A 363 -1.67 -17.10 -14.49
CA THR A 363 -0.39 -17.10 -15.22
C THR A 363 -0.42 -16.23 -16.48
N TYR A 364 -1.55 -16.19 -17.19
CA TYR A 364 -1.61 -15.70 -18.56
C TYR A 364 -2.37 -14.38 -18.70
N ALA A 365 -1.72 -13.37 -19.30
CA ALA A 365 -2.23 -12.01 -19.42
C ALA A 365 -3.53 -11.90 -20.24
N GLU A 366 -3.80 -12.83 -21.17
CA GLU A 366 -5.07 -12.86 -21.90
C GLU A 366 -6.29 -13.13 -21.02
N GLN A 367 -6.09 -13.46 -19.74
CA GLN A 367 -7.16 -13.68 -18.76
C GLN A 367 -7.30 -12.53 -17.75
N ASP A 368 -6.53 -11.44 -17.91
CA ASP A 368 -6.58 -10.30 -16.99
C ASP A 368 -8.01 -9.78 -16.81
N ASP A 369 -8.76 -9.61 -17.90
CA ASP A 369 -10.16 -9.15 -17.84
C ASP A 369 -11.08 -10.12 -17.08
N LEU A 370 -10.86 -11.43 -17.23
CA LEU A 370 -11.64 -12.46 -16.53
C LEU A 370 -11.38 -12.36 -15.02
N PHE A 371 -10.12 -12.43 -14.59
CA PHE A 371 -9.79 -12.45 -13.18
C PHE A 371 -10.06 -11.10 -12.49
N ASN A 372 -9.72 -9.98 -13.13
CA ASN A 372 -10.03 -8.65 -12.60
C ASN A 372 -11.55 -8.44 -12.53
N GLY A 373 -12.31 -8.90 -13.53
CA GLY A 373 -13.77 -8.86 -13.52
C GLY A 373 -14.38 -9.68 -12.38
N GLN A 374 -13.86 -10.89 -12.13
CA GLN A 374 -14.30 -11.73 -11.01
C GLN A 374 -13.94 -11.13 -9.65
N ALA A 375 -12.73 -10.57 -9.51
CA ALA A 375 -12.32 -9.85 -8.31
C ALA A 375 -13.30 -8.72 -8.01
N LYS A 376 -13.52 -7.83 -9.00
CA LYS A 376 -14.41 -6.69 -8.89
C LYS A 376 -15.83 -7.10 -8.53
N TRP A 377 -16.40 -8.08 -9.22
CA TRP A 377 -17.72 -8.60 -8.93
C TRP A 377 -17.85 -9.05 -7.47
N LEU A 378 -16.86 -9.81 -6.96
CA LEU A 378 -16.87 -10.28 -5.58
C LEU A 378 -16.86 -9.12 -4.58
N ARG A 379 -16.08 -8.07 -4.85
CA ARG A 379 -16.05 -6.87 -4.01
C ARG A 379 -17.39 -6.14 -4.01
N ASP A 380 -17.97 -5.95 -5.19
CA ASP A 380 -19.20 -5.20 -5.37
C ASP A 380 -20.39 -5.92 -4.68
N GLU A 381 -20.51 -7.24 -4.84
CA GLU A 381 -21.54 -8.05 -4.17
C GLU A 381 -21.36 -8.06 -2.66
N LEU A 382 -20.12 -8.19 -2.17
CA LEU A 382 -19.86 -8.14 -0.73
C LEU A 382 -20.18 -6.77 -0.12
N SER A 383 -19.84 -5.67 -0.81
CA SER A 383 -20.24 -4.34 -0.36
C SER A 383 -21.76 -4.16 -0.41
N ALA A 384 -22.44 -4.65 -1.44
CA ALA A 384 -23.91 -4.59 -1.52
C ALA A 384 -24.56 -5.36 -0.38
N PHE A 385 -24.08 -6.57 -0.09
CA PHE A 385 -24.53 -7.36 1.05
C PHE A 385 -24.28 -6.63 2.37
N ALA A 386 -23.06 -6.12 2.59
CA ALA A 386 -22.72 -5.39 3.80
C ALA A 386 -23.65 -4.18 4.01
N LYS A 387 -23.93 -3.41 2.95
CA LYS A 387 -24.89 -2.30 2.98
C LYS A 387 -26.29 -2.77 3.35
N SER A 388 -26.75 -3.89 2.80
CA SER A 388 -28.10 -4.42 3.04
C SER A 388 -28.39 -4.77 4.51
N ILE A 389 -27.35 -5.10 5.29
CA ILE A 389 -27.47 -5.43 6.71
C ILE A 389 -26.94 -4.32 7.64
N GLY A 390 -26.62 -3.13 7.11
CA GLY A 390 -26.03 -2.02 7.89
C GLY A 390 -24.57 -2.24 8.32
N ALA A 391 -23.93 -3.23 7.71
CA ALA A 391 -22.58 -3.73 7.94
C ALA A 391 -21.50 -3.05 7.04
N ASP A 392 -21.81 -2.00 6.31
CA ASP A 392 -20.82 -1.36 5.44
C ASP A 392 -19.95 -0.35 6.22
N ASN A 393 -18.69 -0.17 5.83
CA ASN A 393 -17.78 0.85 6.37
C ASN A 393 -17.02 1.52 5.24
N GLU A 394 -16.94 2.85 5.17
CA GLU A 394 -16.39 3.54 4.01
C GLU A 394 -14.90 3.33 3.76
N TYR A 395 -14.11 2.99 4.79
CA TYR A 395 -12.64 2.94 4.75
C TYR A 395 -12.10 1.89 3.77
N ILE A 396 -11.05 2.28 3.05
CA ILE A 396 -10.35 1.45 2.08
C ILE A 396 -8.84 1.56 2.36
N TYR A 397 -8.20 0.43 2.66
CA TYR A 397 -6.77 0.39 2.98
C TYR A 397 -5.90 0.52 1.71
N LEU A 398 -5.07 1.57 1.64
CA LEU A 398 -4.29 1.93 0.45
C LEU A 398 -3.41 0.80 -0.05
N ASP A 399 -2.72 0.12 0.88
CA ASP A 399 -1.73 -0.89 0.54
C ASP A 399 -2.34 -2.13 -0.12
N TYR A 400 -3.67 -2.34 -0.03
CA TYR A 400 -4.40 -3.45 -0.69
C TYR A 400 -5.44 -2.97 -1.71
N ALA A 401 -5.44 -1.67 -2.04
CA ALA A 401 -6.39 -1.09 -2.98
C ALA A 401 -6.13 -1.54 -4.42
N ASP A 402 -7.21 -1.92 -5.11
CA ASP A 402 -7.20 -2.19 -6.54
C ASP A 402 -7.31 -0.87 -7.34
N ALA A 403 -6.94 -0.91 -8.61
CA ALA A 403 -6.82 0.28 -9.46
C ALA A 403 -8.13 1.04 -9.67
N ASP A 404 -9.28 0.37 -9.51
CA ASP A 404 -10.63 0.95 -9.67
C ASP A 404 -11.21 1.52 -8.36
N GLN A 405 -10.47 1.44 -7.24
CA GLN A 405 -10.91 1.94 -5.94
C GLN A 405 -10.37 3.35 -5.64
N ASP A 406 -11.04 4.05 -4.72
CA ASP A 406 -10.57 5.34 -4.18
C ASP A 406 -10.22 5.24 -2.68
N PRO A 407 -9.03 4.71 -2.35
CA PRO A 407 -8.57 4.65 -0.96
C PRO A 407 -8.41 6.02 -0.31
N LEU A 408 -7.86 7.00 -1.03
CA LEU A 408 -7.61 8.33 -0.45
C LEU A 408 -8.92 9.07 -0.13
N GLY A 409 -9.96 8.88 -0.94
CA GLY A 409 -11.30 9.45 -0.69
C GLY A 409 -12.02 8.81 0.50
N SER A 410 -11.69 7.56 0.83
CA SER A 410 -12.28 6.84 1.97
C SER A 410 -11.87 7.37 3.34
N TYR A 411 -10.83 8.21 3.40
CA TYR A 411 -10.21 8.71 4.62
C TYR A 411 -11.02 9.80 5.33
N GLY A 412 -12.20 10.13 4.82
CA GLY A 412 -13.07 11.17 5.35
C GLY A 412 -12.69 12.56 4.84
N GLU A 413 -13.69 13.42 4.68
CA GLU A 413 -13.56 14.71 3.99
C GLU A 413 -12.49 15.63 4.61
N GLU A 414 -12.34 15.61 5.94
CA GLU A 414 -11.34 16.43 6.62
C GLU A 414 -9.91 16.00 6.26
N ASN A 415 -9.63 14.69 6.27
CA ASN A 415 -8.31 14.17 5.93
C ASN A 415 -8.01 14.34 4.44
N VAL A 416 -9.01 14.18 3.55
CA VAL A 416 -8.89 14.54 2.14
C VAL A 416 -8.52 16.02 1.96
N ARG A 417 -9.17 16.92 2.72
CA ARG A 417 -8.87 18.36 2.69
C ARG A 417 -7.44 18.65 3.19
N LYS A 418 -6.98 17.98 4.26
CA LYS A 418 -5.60 18.08 4.77
C LYS A 418 -4.59 17.66 3.71
N MET A 419 -4.82 16.50 3.06
CA MET A 419 -3.96 16.02 1.98
C MET A 419 -3.91 17.00 0.80
N LYS A 420 -5.05 17.51 0.33
CA LYS A 420 -5.08 18.51 -0.76
C LYS A 420 -4.36 19.81 -0.38
N ALA A 421 -4.53 20.29 0.85
CA ALA A 421 -3.84 21.48 1.34
C ALA A 421 -2.31 21.27 1.39
N ALA A 422 -1.85 20.13 1.88
CA ALA A 422 -0.44 19.78 1.90
C ALA A 422 0.13 19.65 0.48
N ALA A 423 -0.58 18.99 -0.45
CA ALA A 423 -0.15 18.92 -1.85
C ALA A 423 0.02 20.31 -2.48
N LYS A 424 -0.92 21.23 -2.23
CA LYS A 424 -0.82 22.62 -2.70
C LYS A 424 0.38 23.37 -2.09
N LYS A 425 0.71 23.09 -0.83
CA LYS A 425 1.81 23.73 -0.09
C LYS A 425 3.19 23.21 -0.51
N TYR A 426 3.34 21.89 -0.60
CA TYR A 426 4.62 21.20 -0.80
C TYR A 426 4.91 20.81 -2.25
N ASP A 427 3.89 20.72 -3.10
CA ASP A 427 4.00 20.45 -4.53
C ASP A 427 3.12 21.41 -5.36
N PRO A 428 3.35 22.75 -5.29
CA PRO A 428 2.50 23.75 -5.94
C PRO A 428 2.46 23.63 -7.48
N LYS A 429 3.45 22.97 -8.09
CA LYS A 429 3.49 22.71 -9.53
C LYS A 429 2.78 21.41 -9.92
N GLY A 430 2.46 20.56 -8.94
CA GLY A 430 1.85 19.26 -9.13
C GLY A 430 2.80 18.26 -9.80
N VAL A 431 4.09 18.29 -9.47
CA VAL A 431 5.11 17.35 -9.97
C VAL A 431 4.68 15.91 -9.72
N PHE A 432 4.30 15.55 -8.50
CA PHE A 432 3.88 14.19 -8.15
C PHE A 432 2.46 13.86 -8.58
N GLN A 433 1.71 14.86 -9.05
CA GLN A 433 0.36 14.70 -9.61
C GLN A 433 0.37 14.56 -11.14
N LYS A 434 1.37 15.13 -11.82
CA LYS A 434 1.43 15.23 -13.29
C LYS A 434 2.56 14.41 -13.90
N LEU A 435 3.75 14.46 -13.30
CA LEU A 435 4.94 13.78 -13.81
C LEU A 435 5.05 12.35 -13.28
N GLN A 436 4.27 12.00 -12.25
CA GLN A 436 4.13 10.63 -11.78
C GLN A 436 2.68 10.14 -11.99
N PRO A 437 2.34 9.59 -13.16
CA PRO A 437 0.94 9.42 -13.58
C PRO A 437 0.17 8.26 -12.90
N GLY A 438 0.88 7.27 -12.35
CA GLY A 438 0.26 6.09 -11.74
C GLY A 438 0.22 6.10 -10.21
N GLY A 439 -0.47 5.12 -9.65
CA GLY A 439 -0.84 5.06 -8.23
C GLY A 439 -2.06 5.93 -7.92
N PHE A 440 -2.43 6.00 -6.64
CA PHE A 440 -3.57 6.81 -6.18
C PHE A 440 -3.17 8.28 -6.05
N LYS A 441 -3.81 9.15 -6.84
CA LYS A 441 -3.46 10.57 -6.95
C LYS A 441 -4.60 11.47 -6.51
N LEU A 442 -4.26 12.45 -5.68
CA LEU A 442 -5.23 13.43 -5.14
C LEU A 442 -5.91 14.25 -6.25
N SER A 443 -5.24 14.46 -7.38
CA SER A 443 -5.79 15.16 -8.54
C SER A 443 -6.94 14.41 -9.23
N LYS A 444 -7.04 13.09 -9.06
CA LYS A 444 -8.13 12.27 -9.60
C LYS A 444 -9.36 12.24 -8.68
N ASN A 445 -9.19 12.63 -7.41
CA ASN A 445 -10.26 12.71 -6.41
C ASN A 445 -10.94 14.08 -6.48
N GLN A 446 -11.79 14.28 -7.49
CA GLN A 446 -12.66 15.45 -7.55
C GLN A 446 -13.85 15.26 -6.60
N MET A 447 -13.71 15.77 -5.37
CA MET A 447 -14.90 16.24 -4.67
C MET A 447 -15.34 17.53 -5.37
N ASN A 448 -16.62 17.61 -5.74
CA ASN A 448 -17.22 18.81 -6.30
C ASN A 448 -16.95 20.01 -5.37
N GLU A 449 -16.04 20.90 -5.73
CA GLU A 449 -15.71 22.10 -4.95
C GLU A 449 -16.79 23.20 -5.06
N ASP A 450 -17.89 22.96 -5.77
CA ASP A 450 -19.02 23.89 -5.91
C ASP A 450 -20.27 23.38 -5.17
N THR A 451 -20.29 23.47 -3.84
CA THR A 451 -21.54 23.60 -3.04
C THR A 451 -21.23 24.23 -1.67
N THR A 452 -20.67 25.44 -1.68
CA THR A 452 -20.79 26.36 -0.52
C THR A 452 -21.46 27.64 -0.96
N THR A 453 -22.76 27.55 -1.24
CA THR A 453 -23.67 28.69 -1.09
C THR A 453 -24.38 28.52 0.24
N TYR A 454 -24.00 29.34 1.22
CA TYR A 454 -24.79 29.54 2.43
C TYR A 454 -26.12 30.19 2.02
N GLU A 455 -27.19 29.40 1.90
CA GLU A 455 -28.55 29.92 1.98
C GLU A 455 -28.99 29.89 3.45
N THR A 456 -28.87 31.05 4.08
CA THR A 456 -29.60 31.39 5.29
C THR A 456 -31.07 31.56 4.94
N GLU A 457 -31.90 30.56 5.18
CA GLU A 457 -33.34 30.77 5.35
C GLU A 457 -33.81 30.25 6.70
N SER A 458 -33.97 31.23 7.60
CA SER A 458 -34.79 31.16 8.80
C SER A 458 -36.28 31.06 8.42
N GLY A 459 -36.96 29.99 8.85
CA GLY A 459 -38.42 29.85 8.77
C GLY A 459 -38.95 28.84 9.80
N PRO A 460 -40.15 29.05 10.39
CA PRO A 460 -40.35 28.86 11.82
C PRO A 460 -40.85 27.48 12.23
N LEU A 461 -40.46 27.09 13.45
CA LEU A 461 -41.08 26.04 14.26
C LEU A 461 -42.57 26.32 14.46
N VAL A 462 -43.42 25.35 14.06
CA VAL A 462 -44.79 25.26 14.55
C VAL A 462 -44.98 23.86 15.15
N ARG A 463 -45.34 23.93 16.45
CA ARG A 463 -45.70 22.92 17.46
C ARG A 463 -45.99 21.49 17.05
#